data_AF-A0A927T238-F1
#
_entry.id   AF-A0A927T238-F1
#
_cell.length_a   1.000
_cell.length_b   1.000
_cell.length_c   1.000
_cell.angle_alpha   90.00
_cell.angle_beta   90.00
_cell.angle_gamma   90.00
#
_symmetry.space_group_name_H-M   'P 1'
#
loop_
_entity.id
_entity.type
_entity.pdbx_description
1 polymer ?
#
loop_
_entity_poly.entity_id
_entity_poly.type
_entity_poly.pdbx_seq_one_letter_code
_entity_poly.pdbx_strand_id
1 'polypeptide(L)'
;MRIIQIIDGYRKGDGVGNVVTVFDKYFKNKGYDTKIVNRQLLASDLEMKIFGEEDIVFYHLAFLYDPLIDKLPCKKVLVFHNITEPRLLVGFDEEARIKCSAGRCDFCKTASVFDYSIAFSDYSVKNLLEVGWTKPKVFKLPIGLDTDSFDVVSDEQVFNKYRKKGTNVLFTGRVYPNKKQEDVIASFASFRKEYDPEAQLFLVGSLPKGNYYPSLMEYAERLGVADAVIFTGHVTYEEYMAYYKIADIFLCMSEHEGFCIPLVEAMYFHVPIIAYNATAVPDTLGGCGILVNEKTPGVVAKEMNRIISDMDYRKRILNDQDIRYDRISSQNLDSTYEHVFNTIIDGCGENSVYGNTRNDYTTDSEIFREVDLPFADMQSVEGRQIIVYGAGAWGSRVYIQVMRSLGTEKLAICDRVKAGSYDEELGCSIYSPREAYDKYKDAIWIISLQDRRGVLDVAMMLRDWGVDSDSIRIYDKFSNIVR
;
A
#
# COMPACT_ATOMS: atom_id res chain seq x y z
N MET A 1 -2.86 23.83 -24.60
CA MET A 1 -2.32 22.99 -23.53
C MET A 1 -2.43 21.53 -23.92
N ARG A 2 -1.32 20.80 -23.91
CA ARG A 2 -1.29 19.33 -24.10
C ARG A 2 -0.83 18.66 -22.82
N ILE A 3 -1.32 17.46 -22.57
CA ILE A 3 -0.87 16.62 -21.45
C ILE A 3 0.06 15.54 -21.99
N ILE A 4 1.34 15.61 -21.62
CA ILE A 4 2.36 14.70 -22.14
C ILE A 4 2.85 13.80 -21.04
N GLN A 5 2.73 12.49 -21.23
CA GLN A 5 3.23 11.48 -20.30
C GLN A 5 4.57 10.93 -20.81
N ILE A 6 5.63 11.09 -20.02
CA ILE A 6 6.97 10.58 -20.36
C ILE A 6 7.25 9.35 -19.49
N ILE A 7 7.66 8.24 -20.11
CA ILE A 7 7.91 6.95 -19.44
C ILE A 7 9.16 6.25 -20.01
N ASP A 8 9.95 5.57 -19.17
CA ASP A 8 11.18 4.84 -19.56
C ASP A 8 10.99 3.73 -20.61
N GLY A 9 9.75 3.28 -20.78
CA GLY A 9 9.31 2.32 -21.78
C GLY A 9 7.84 1.94 -21.53
N TYR A 10 6.96 2.27 -22.47
CA TYR A 10 5.54 1.95 -22.33
C TYR A 10 5.28 0.46 -22.63
N ARG A 11 4.68 -0.24 -21.67
CA ARG A 11 4.21 -1.61 -21.82
C ARG A 11 2.85 -1.74 -21.16
N LYS A 12 1.82 -2.01 -21.94
CA LYS A 12 0.48 -2.28 -21.41
C LYS A 12 0.53 -3.56 -20.57
N GLY A 13 -0.11 -3.56 -19.39
CA GLY A 13 -0.18 -4.73 -18.51
C GLY A 13 0.91 -4.81 -17.45
N ASP A 14 1.86 -3.87 -17.40
CA ASP A 14 2.73 -3.69 -16.22
C ASP A 14 2.23 -2.55 -15.32
N GLY A 15 2.75 -2.48 -14.09
CA GLY A 15 2.24 -1.55 -13.09
C GLY A 15 2.34 -0.06 -13.49
N VAL A 16 3.42 0.33 -14.18
CA VAL A 16 3.66 1.72 -14.59
C VAL A 16 2.82 2.04 -15.84
N GLY A 17 2.82 1.14 -16.82
CA GLY A 17 2.05 1.26 -18.05
C GLY A 17 0.54 1.34 -17.79
N ASN A 18 0.02 0.56 -16.84
CA ASN A 18 -1.38 0.63 -16.45
C ASN A 18 -1.75 2.02 -15.91
N VAL A 19 -0.91 2.62 -15.05
CA VAL A 19 -1.12 3.99 -14.57
C VAL A 19 -1.13 5.00 -15.72
N VAL A 20 -0.18 4.88 -16.67
CA VAL A 20 -0.13 5.73 -17.86
C VAL A 20 -1.42 5.60 -18.69
N THR A 21 -1.92 4.37 -18.89
CA THR A 21 -3.16 4.10 -19.61
C THR A 21 -4.37 4.71 -18.92
N VAL A 22 -4.46 4.60 -17.58
CA VAL A 22 -5.56 5.18 -16.81
C VAL A 22 -5.54 6.70 -16.91
N PHE A 23 -4.37 7.34 -16.75
CA PHE A 23 -4.23 8.79 -16.86
C PHE A 23 -4.56 9.26 -18.28
N ASP A 24 -4.08 8.56 -19.32
CA ASP A 24 -4.36 8.89 -20.72
C ASP A 24 -5.87 8.84 -21.02
N LYS A 25 -6.55 7.78 -20.56
CA LYS A 25 -8.01 7.63 -20.70
C LYS A 25 -8.75 8.76 -19.97
N TYR A 26 -8.34 9.06 -18.75
CA TYR A 26 -8.93 10.15 -17.96
C TYR A 26 -8.82 11.51 -18.69
N PHE A 27 -7.62 11.88 -19.12
CA PHE A 27 -7.38 13.18 -19.75
C PHE A 27 -8.09 13.30 -21.11
N LYS A 28 -8.11 12.23 -21.92
CA LYS A 28 -8.88 12.18 -23.16
C LYS A 28 -10.38 12.38 -22.93
N ASN A 29 -10.93 11.73 -21.89
CA ASN A 29 -12.35 11.87 -21.54
C ASN A 29 -12.70 13.30 -21.10
N LYS A 30 -11.75 14.05 -20.52
CA LYS A 30 -11.89 15.47 -20.18
C LYS A 30 -11.59 16.41 -21.37
N GLY A 31 -11.29 15.87 -22.55
CA GLY A 31 -11.10 16.65 -23.78
C GLY A 31 -9.69 17.22 -23.99
N TYR A 32 -8.70 16.77 -23.22
CA TYR A 32 -7.31 17.20 -23.42
C TYR A 32 -6.65 16.47 -24.59
N ASP A 33 -5.77 17.16 -25.31
CA ASP A 33 -4.85 16.53 -26.26
C ASP A 33 -3.71 15.86 -25.48
N THR A 34 -3.55 14.54 -25.62
CA THR A 34 -2.60 13.75 -24.84
C THR A 34 -1.57 13.04 -25.72
N LYS A 35 -0.35 12.90 -25.20
CA LYS A 35 0.72 12.14 -25.87
C LYS A 35 1.49 11.30 -24.87
N ILE A 36 1.77 10.04 -25.22
CA ILE A 36 2.70 9.18 -24.47
C ILE A 36 4.03 9.16 -25.22
N VAL A 37 5.11 9.48 -24.52
CA VAL A 37 6.47 9.56 -25.07
C VAL A 37 7.37 8.59 -24.32
N ASN A 38 8.04 7.72 -25.06
CA ASN A 38 9.09 6.88 -24.49
C ASN A 38 10.34 7.73 -24.30
N ARG A 39 10.84 7.80 -23.06
CA ARG A 39 12.03 8.58 -22.68
C ARG A 39 13.23 8.26 -23.56
N GLN A 40 13.39 7.00 -23.98
CA GLN A 40 14.52 6.59 -24.83
C GLN A 40 14.54 7.29 -26.20
N LEU A 41 13.39 7.82 -26.64
CA LEU A 41 13.27 8.57 -27.90
C LEU A 41 13.63 10.05 -27.74
N LEU A 42 13.56 10.59 -26.51
CA LEU A 42 13.91 11.99 -26.19
C LEU A 42 15.39 12.34 -26.42
N ALA A 43 16.22 11.38 -26.82
CA ALA A 43 17.66 11.52 -27.00
C ALA A 43 18.11 12.45 -28.15
N SER A 44 17.20 13.16 -28.82
CA SER A 44 17.54 14.15 -29.86
C SER A 44 16.95 15.53 -29.58
N ASP A 45 17.73 16.59 -29.81
CA ASP A 45 17.30 18.00 -29.68
C ASP A 45 16.09 18.35 -30.56
N LEU A 46 15.82 17.57 -31.62
CA LEU A 46 14.67 17.71 -32.50
C LEU A 46 13.35 17.34 -31.80
N GLU A 47 13.36 16.38 -30.88
CA GLU A 47 12.18 16.02 -30.10
C GLU A 47 11.93 16.98 -28.93
N MET A 48 12.96 17.63 -28.38
CA MET A 48 12.76 18.65 -27.34
C MET A 48 12.00 19.90 -27.85
N LYS A 49 12.08 20.19 -29.15
CA LYS A 49 11.30 21.27 -29.79
C LYS A 49 9.79 20.99 -29.85
N ILE A 50 9.35 19.78 -29.48
CA ILE A 50 7.91 19.46 -29.45
C ILE A 50 7.21 20.06 -28.23
N PHE A 51 7.93 20.47 -27.18
CA PHE A 51 7.34 20.97 -25.93
C PHE A 51 7.18 22.50 -25.97
N GLY A 52 5.96 22.98 -25.73
CA GLY A 52 5.64 24.39 -25.56
C GLY A 52 5.45 24.75 -24.09
N GLU A 53 5.54 26.04 -23.75
CA GLU A 53 5.36 26.56 -22.38
C GLU A 53 3.99 26.18 -21.77
N GLU A 54 2.97 26.08 -22.62
CA GLU A 54 1.58 25.72 -22.26
C GLU A 54 1.35 24.21 -22.08
N ASP A 55 2.37 23.35 -22.22
CA ASP A 55 2.22 21.92 -21.97
C ASP A 55 2.27 21.60 -20.47
N ILE A 56 1.78 20.40 -20.12
CA ILE A 56 2.01 19.83 -18.79
C ILE A 56 2.58 18.43 -18.97
N VAL A 57 3.74 18.20 -18.36
CA VAL A 57 4.47 16.94 -18.46
C VAL A 57 4.28 16.12 -17.19
N PHE A 58 3.70 14.93 -17.32
CA PHE A 58 3.67 13.90 -16.30
C PHE A 58 4.83 12.93 -16.54
N TYR A 59 5.88 13.06 -15.74
CA TYR A 59 7.07 12.22 -15.86
C TYR A 59 6.99 11.03 -14.91
N HIS A 60 6.88 9.82 -15.47
CA HIS A 60 6.77 8.58 -14.71
C HIS A 60 8.15 8.02 -14.35
N LEU A 61 8.60 8.29 -13.12
CA LEU A 61 9.92 7.87 -12.63
C LEU A 61 9.84 6.51 -11.94
N ALA A 62 10.50 5.50 -12.51
CA ALA A 62 10.58 4.14 -11.96
C ALA A 62 12.02 3.57 -11.86
N PHE A 63 12.99 4.14 -12.60
CA PHE A 63 14.37 3.64 -12.63
C PHE A 63 15.40 4.76 -12.63
N LEU A 64 15.47 5.52 -13.72
CA LEU A 64 16.51 6.51 -13.97
C LEU A 64 15.87 7.89 -14.18
N TYR A 65 16.45 8.91 -13.56
CA TYR A 65 16.09 10.29 -13.82
C TYR A 65 16.72 10.79 -15.13
N ASP A 66 15.95 11.50 -15.96
CA ASP A 66 16.47 12.12 -17.18
C ASP A 66 16.77 13.62 -16.98
N PRO A 67 18.04 14.05 -17.06
CA PRO A 67 18.39 15.47 -16.93
C PRO A 67 17.78 16.36 -18.02
N LEU A 68 17.28 15.80 -19.14
CA LEU A 68 16.56 16.60 -20.14
C LEU A 68 15.25 17.18 -19.60
N ILE A 69 14.65 16.55 -18.57
CA ILE A 69 13.42 17.05 -17.94
C ILE A 69 13.65 18.42 -17.29
N ASP A 70 14.85 18.70 -16.78
CA ASP A 70 15.22 19.99 -16.19
C ASP A 70 14.97 21.14 -17.18
N LYS A 71 15.25 20.90 -18.46
CA LYS A 71 15.26 21.89 -19.54
C LYS A 71 13.90 22.12 -20.17
N LEU A 72 12.88 21.34 -19.82
CA LEU A 72 11.55 21.52 -20.39
C LEU A 72 10.95 22.85 -19.93
N PRO A 73 10.41 23.68 -20.84
CA PRO A 73 9.95 25.05 -20.55
C PRO A 73 8.55 25.08 -19.92
N CYS A 74 8.00 23.92 -19.58
CA CYS A 74 6.61 23.72 -19.22
C CYS A 74 6.45 23.23 -17.78
N LYS A 75 5.19 23.17 -17.32
CA LYS A 75 4.86 22.65 -15.99
C LYS A 75 5.18 21.15 -15.91
N LYS A 76 5.83 20.74 -14.83
CA LYS A 76 6.35 19.38 -14.64
C LYS A 76 5.72 18.72 -13.40
N VAL A 77 5.14 17.55 -13.60
CA VAL A 77 4.55 16.70 -12.57
C VAL A 77 5.33 15.40 -12.48
N LEU A 78 5.89 15.10 -11.32
CA LEU A 78 6.55 13.83 -11.06
C LEU A 78 5.51 12.77 -10.71
N VAL A 79 5.38 11.71 -11.49
CA VAL A 79 4.61 10.53 -11.08
C VAL A 79 5.59 9.47 -10.58
N PHE A 80 5.68 9.33 -9.26
CA PHE A 80 6.71 8.53 -8.62
C PHE A 80 6.26 7.09 -8.40
N HIS A 81 6.94 6.16 -9.07
CA HIS A 81 6.68 4.71 -9.00
C HIS A 81 7.68 3.95 -8.11
N ASN A 82 8.50 4.68 -7.34
CA ASN A 82 9.65 4.18 -6.59
C ASN A 82 10.81 3.74 -7.47
N ILE A 83 12.01 3.76 -6.89
CA ILE A 83 13.24 3.31 -7.54
C ILE A 83 13.80 2.15 -6.73
N THR A 84 13.93 0.99 -7.38
CA THR A 84 14.41 -0.25 -6.76
C THR A 84 15.74 -0.02 -6.03
N GLU A 85 15.93 -0.63 -4.87
CA GLU A 85 17.18 -0.50 -4.14
C GLU A 85 18.31 -1.24 -4.90
N PRO A 86 19.44 -0.57 -5.22
CA PRO A 86 20.51 -1.18 -6.01
C PRO A 86 21.06 -2.48 -5.40
N ARG A 87 21.09 -2.60 -4.07
CA ARG A 87 21.56 -3.81 -3.38
C ARG A 87 20.81 -5.08 -3.80
N LEU A 88 19.54 -4.95 -4.20
CA LEU A 88 18.70 -6.09 -4.60
C LEU A 88 19.10 -6.66 -5.96
N LEU A 89 19.82 -5.89 -6.78
CA LEU A 89 20.17 -6.23 -8.16
C LEU A 89 21.60 -6.76 -8.31
N VAL A 90 22.38 -6.74 -7.22
CA VAL A 90 23.78 -7.20 -7.20
C VAL A 90 23.86 -8.66 -7.64
N GLY A 91 24.75 -8.95 -8.59
CA GLY A 91 24.97 -10.30 -9.13
C GLY A 91 23.94 -10.75 -10.18
N PHE A 92 22.88 -9.97 -10.41
CA PHE A 92 21.78 -10.35 -11.32
C PHE A 92 21.58 -9.38 -12.48
N ASP A 93 21.62 -8.06 -12.23
CA ASP A 93 21.38 -7.04 -13.25
C ASP A 93 22.18 -5.76 -12.94
N GLU A 94 23.43 -5.74 -13.38
CA GLU A 94 24.38 -4.66 -13.10
C GLU A 94 24.00 -3.34 -13.79
N GLU A 95 23.43 -3.41 -14.99
CA GLU A 95 22.97 -2.23 -15.72
C GLU A 95 21.81 -1.56 -14.98
N ALA A 96 20.80 -2.33 -14.56
CA ALA A 96 19.70 -1.80 -13.78
C ALA A 96 20.16 -1.31 -12.40
N ARG A 97 21.14 -1.98 -11.78
CA ARG A 97 21.76 -1.54 -10.52
C ARG A 97 22.35 -0.13 -10.63
N ILE A 98 23.14 0.11 -11.67
CA ILE A 98 23.75 1.42 -11.93
C ILE A 98 22.67 2.47 -12.17
N LYS A 99 21.67 2.16 -13.01
CA LYS A 99 20.54 3.08 -13.29
C LYS A 99 19.75 3.44 -12.04
N CYS A 100 19.40 2.45 -11.20
CA CYS A 100 18.70 2.69 -9.95
C CYS A 100 19.55 3.51 -8.97
N SER A 101 20.87 3.27 -8.93
CA SER A 101 21.79 4.05 -8.09
C SER A 101 21.84 5.51 -8.52
N ALA A 102 21.94 5.77 -9.83
CA ALA A 102 21.92 7.11 -10.40
C ALA A 102 20.56 7.78 -10.16
N GLY A 103 19.45 7.09 -10.46
CA GLY A 103 18.10 7.60 -10.23
C GLY A 103 17.84 7.97 -8.77
N ARG A 104 18.33 7.17 -7.81
CA ARG A 104 18.23 7.51 -6.37
C ARG A 104 19.11 8.69 -5.97
N CYS A 105 20.29 8.85 -6.57
CA CYS A 105 21.15 10.01 -6.35
C CYS A 105 20.49 11.29 -6.86
N ASP A 106 19.89 11.24 -8.05
CA ASP A 106 19.20 12.38 -8.65
C ASP A 106 17.81 12.62 -8.07
N PHE A 107 17.25 11.66 -7.33
CA PHE A 107 15.92 11.76 -6.75
C PHE A 107 15.77 12.99 -5.84
N CYS A 108 16.82 13.41 -5.13
CA CYS A 108 16.79 14.62 -4.30
C CYS A 108 16.65 15.94 -5.09
N LYS A 109 17.02 15.95 -6.37
CA LYS A 109 16.86 17.14 -7.23
C LYS A 109 15.41 17.33 -7.68
N THR A 110 14.61 16.27 -7.63
CA THR A 110 13.24 16.28 -8.18
C THR A 110 12.36 17.32 -7.48
N ALA A 111 12.54 17.54 -6.17
CA ALA A 111 11.78 18.55 -5.43
C ALA A 111 12.01 20.00 -5.92
N SER A 112 13.17 20.29 -6.51
CA SER A 112 13.49 21.60 -7.08
C SER A 112 13.12 21.75 -8.56
N VAL A 113 12.94 20.65 -9.29
CA VAL A 113 12.69 20.67 -10.74
C VAL A 113 11.20 20.60 -11.07
N PHE A 114 10.41 19.90 -10.26
CA PHE A 114 9.01 19.63 -10.52
C PHE A 114 8.09 20.52 -9.68
N ASP A 115 6.93 20.86 -10.24
CA ASP A 115 5.93 21.70 -9.59
C ASP A 115 5.10 20.89 -8.59
N TYR A 116 4.75 19.66 -8.97
CA TYR A 116 3.95 18.73 -8.20
C TYR A 116 4.47 17.29 -8.32
N SER A 117 4.12 16.44 -7.35
CA SER A 117 4.35 15.01 -7.39
C SER A 117 3.09 14.23 -7.07
N ILE A 118 2.99 13.05 -7.65
CA ILE A 118 1.95 12.05 -7.42
C ILE A 118 2.62 10.76 -6.97
N ALA A 119 2.07 10.15 -5.93
CA ALA A 119 2.45 8.85 -5.41
C ALA A 119 1.20 8.01 -5.11
N PHE A 120 1.36 6.70 -5.01
CA PHE A 120 0.23 5.75 -4.86
C PHE A 120 0.20 5.03 -3.52
N SER A 121 1.21 5.23 -2.65
CA SER A 121 1.28 4.63 -1.31
C SER A 121 1.89 5.58 -0.30
N ASP A 122 1.63 5.35 0.99
CA ASP A 122 2.22 6.15 2.08
C ASP A 122 3.74 5.94 2.15
N TYR A 123 4.23 4.74 1.87
CA TYR A 123 5.66 4.49 1.63
C TYR A 123 6.25 5.44 0.56
N SER A 124 5.62 5.55 -0.61
CA SER A 124 6.12 6.43 -1.69
C SER A 124 6.06 7.91 -1.32
N VAL A 125 4.99 8.34 -0.64
CA VAL A 125 4.87 9.70 -0.10
C VAL A 125 6.01 9.98 0.87
N LYS A 126 6.30 9.05 1.79
CA LYS A 126 7.41 9.18 2.75
C LYS A 126 8.75 9.37 2.04
N ASN A 127 9.04 8.55 1.02
CA ASN A 127 10.27 8.66 0.23
C ASN A 127 10.41 10.04 -0.43
N LEU A 128 9.32 10.60 -0.99
CA LEU A 128 9.32 11.95 -1.57
C LEU A 128 9.63 13.02 -0.50
N LEU A 129 8.98 12.94 0.65
CA LEU A 129 9.18 13.90 1.74
C LEU A 129 10.61 13.86 2.30
N GLU A 130 11.22 12.67 2.40
CA GLU A 130 12.61 12.49 2.86
C GLU A 130 13.64 13.19 1.97
N VAL A 131 13.32 13.38 0.68
CA VAL A 131 14.24 14.02 -0.28
C VAL A 131 13.90 15.47 -0.59
N GLY A 132 13.08 16.12 0.25
CA GLY A 132 12.85 17.55 0.21
C GLY A 132 11.56 18.00 -0.46
N TRP A 133 10.68 17.08 -0.86
CA TRP A 133 9.33 17.46 -1.26
C TRP A 133 8.52 17.99 -0.08
N THR A 134 7.65 18.97 -0.33
CA THR A 134 6.79 19.59 0.69
C THR A 134 5.31 19.44 0.34
N LYS A 135 4.45 19.50 1.35
CA LYS A 135 2.99 19.63 1.12
C LYS A 135 2.67 21.11 0.80
N PRO A 136 1.74 21.40 -0.13
CA PRO A 136 0.85 20.47 -0.84
C PRO A 136 1.40 19.94 -2.18
N LYS A 137 2.70 20.07 -2.48
CA LYS A 137 3.29 19.58 -3.75
C LYS A 137 3.32 18.05 -3.88
N VAL A 138 2.84 17.30 -2.90
CA VAL A 138 2.78 15.83 -2.94
C VAL A 138 1.31 15.39 -2.82
N PHE A 139 0.81 14.75 -3.86
CA PHE A 139 -0.51 14.15 -3.89
C PHE A 139 -0.42 12.63 -3.78
N LYS A 140 -1.20 12.04 -2.87
CA LYS A 140 -1.43 10.60 -2.84
C LYS A 140 -2.70 10.31 -3.64
N LEU A 141 -2.56 9.63 -4.77
CA LEU A 141 -3.70 9.19 -5.56
C LEU A 141 -4.03 7.72 -5.24
N PRO A 142 -5.33 7.35 -5.26
CA PRO A 142 -5.72 5.96 -5.41
C PRO A 142 -5.03 5.36 -6.65
N ILE A 143 -4.70 4.08 -6.62
CA ILE A 143 -4.32 3.42 -7.86
C ILE A 143 -5.59 3.10 -8.66
N GLY A 144 -5.65 3.54 -9.92
CA GLY A 144 -6.75 3.16 -10.80
C GLY A 144 -6.63 1.69 -11.19
N LEU A 145 -7.56 0.86 -10.72
CA LEU A 145 -7.67 -0.55 -11.11
C LEU A 145 -8.67 -0.66 -12.26
N ASP A 146 -8.30 -1.38 -13.31
CA ASP A 146 -9.23 -1.71 -14.40
C ASP A 146 -10.05 -2.94 -14.00
N THR A 147 -10.95 -2.81 -13.04
CA THR A 147 -11.70 -3.94 -12.48
C THR A 147 -12.63 -4.59 -13.49
N ASP A 148 -13.13 -3.83 -14.48
CA ASP A 148 -13.94 -4.34 -15.60
C ASP A 148 -13.19 -5.42 -16.37
N SER A 149 -11.86 -5.35 -16.38
CA SER A 149 -11.05 -6.37 -17.03
C SER A 149 -11.09 -7.70 -16.26
N PHE A 150 -11.33 -7.73 -14.94
CA PHE A 150 -11.27 -8.97 -14.16
C PHE A 150 -12.46 -9.92 -14.40
N ASP A 151 -13.56 -9.44 -14.99
CA ASP A 151 -14.75 -10.24 -15.31
C ASP A 151 -14.67 -11.00 -16.65
N VAL A 152 -13.49 -10.98 -17.29
CA VAL A 152 -13.24 -11.73 -18.52
C VAL A 152 -13.36 -13.24 -18.29
N VAL A 153 -13.92 -13.95 -19.28
CA VAL A 153 -13.97 -15.41 -19.31
C VAL A 153 -12.55 -15.95 -19.25
N SER A 154 -12.24 -16.69 -18.19
CA SER A 154 -10.91 -17.27 -17.98
C SER A 154 -10.64 -18.39 -18.97
N ASP A 155 -9.37 -18.57 -19.34
CA ASP A 155 -8.97 -19.65 -20.25
C ASP A 155 -9.29 -21.03 -19.66
N GLU A 156 -10.16 -21.78 -20.35
CA GLU A 156 -10.59 -23.11 -19.90
C GLU A 156 -9.46 -24.15 -19.97
N GLN A 157 -8.46 -23.98 -20.85
CA GLN A 157 -7.37 -24.93 -20.99
C GLN A 157 -6.44 -24.86 -19.78
N VAL A 158 -6.01 -23.65 -19.39
CA VAL A 158 -5.23 -23.40 -18.17
C VAL A 158 -6.00 -23.85 -16.95
N PHE A 159 -7.28 -23.45 -16.86
CA PHE A 159 -8.13 -23.84 -15.74
C PHE A 159 -8.23 -25.37 -15.62
N ASN A 160 -8.61 -26.10 -16.67
CA ASN A 160 -8.78 -27.54 -16.60
C ASN A 160 -7.46 -28.30 -16.43
N LYS A 161 -6.34 -27.78 -16.96
CA LYS A 161 -5.02 -28.41 -16.83
C LYS A 161 -4.48 -28.35 -15.41
N TYR A 162 -4.69 -27.24 -14.71
CA TYR A 162 -4.11 -26.97 -13.39
C TYR A 162 -5.12 -26.97 -12.24
N ARG A 163 -6.39 -27.24 -12.55
CA ARG A 163 -7.43 -27.53 -11.55
C ARG A 163 -7.22 -28.93 -10.94
N LYS A 164 -6.34 -28.94 -9.92
CA LYS A 164 -6.21 -29.87 -8.77
C LYS A 164 -5.68 -31.30 -8.94
N LYS A 165 -4.75 -31.60 -8.01
CA LYS A 165 -4.94 -32.57 -6.91
C LYS A 165 -4.52 -32.00 -5.54
N GLY A 166 -3.45 -31.21 -5.48
CA GLY A 166 -3.01 -30.46 -4.29
C GLY A 166 -3.31 -28.96 -4.34
N THR A 167 -2.62 -28.21 -3.48
CA THR A 167 -2.71 -26.76 -3.29
C THR A 167 -2.00 -26.00 -4.41
N ASN A 168 -2.67 -25.02 -5.01
CA ASN A 168 -2.08 -24.11 -5.98
C ASN A 168 -1.61 -22.81 -5.30
N VAL A 169 -0.31 -22.55 -5.33
CA VAL A 169 0.31 -21.33 -4.82
C VAL A 169 0.63 -20.39 -5.98
N LEU A 170 0.22 -19.13 -5.87
CA LEU A 170 0.38 -18.14 -6.93
C LEU A 170 1.27 -16.99 -6.49
N PHE A 171 2.17 -16.57 -7.37
CA PHE A 171 2.76 -15.24 -7.37
C PHE A 171 2.63 -14.65 -8.76
N THR A 172 2.19 -13.39 -8.86
CA THR A 172 2.11 -12.67 -10.11
C THR A 172 3.04 -11.46 -10.12
N GLY A 173 3.65 -11.21 -11.27
CA GLY A 173 4.59 -10.12 -11.49
C GLY A 173 5.84 -10.59 -12.24
N ARG A 174 6.58 -9.64 -12.81
CA ARG A 174 7.85 -9.93 -13.48
C ARG A 174 8.77 -10.72 -12.56
N VAL A 175 9.40 -11.78 -13.10
CA VAL A 175 10.47 -12.49 -12.42
C VAL A 175 11.69 -11.55 -12.33
N TYR A 176 12.01 -11.06 -11.14
CA TYR A 176 13.05 -10.04 -10.97
C TYR A 176 13.57 -9.99 -9.53
N PRO A 177 14.86 -9.69 -9.28
CA PRO A 177 15.50 -9.90 -7.98
C PRO A 177 14.83 -9.21 -6.78
N ASN A 178 14.19 -8.06 -6.95
CA ASN A 178 13.49 -7.37 -5.85
C ASN A 178 12.20 -8.08 -5.41
N LYS A 179 11.65 -8.96 -6.26
CA LYS A 179 10.44 -9.75 -5.98
C LYS A 179 10.74 -11.03 -5.20
N LYS A 180 12.01 -11.42 -5.14
CA LYS A 180 12.50 -12.50 -4.27
C LYS A 180 11.77 -13.82 -4.50
N GLN A 181 11.63 -14.21 -5.76
CA GLN A 181 11.05 -15.51 -6.12
C GLN A 181 11.82 -16.68 -5.49
N GLU A 182 13.11 -16.52 -5.15
CA GLU A 182 13.85 -17.53 -4.39
C GLU A 182 13.19 -17.82 -3.03
N ASP A 183 12.68 -16.81 -2.34
CA ASP A 183 12.02 -16.97 -1.04
C ASP A 183 10.63 -17.60 -1.18
N VAL A 184 9.94 -17.30 -2.28
CA VAL A 184 8.67 -17.94 -2.66
C VAL A 184 8.89 -19.43 -2.92
N ILE A 185 9.91 -19.78 -3.73
CA ILE A 185 10.27 -21.17 -4.06
C ILE A 185 10.70 -21.92 -2.80
N ALA A 186 11.52 -21.31 -1.93
CA ALA A 186 11.98 -21.96 -0.70
C ALA A 186 10.81 -22.26 0.26
N SER A 187 9.91 -21.30 0.46
CA SER A 187 8.72 -21.47 1.30
C SER A 187 7.78 -22.53 0.73
N PHE A 188 7.55 -22.51 -0.58
CA PHE A 188 6.79 -23.53 -1.28
C PHE A 188 7.42 -24.92 -1.16
N ALA A 189 8.74 -25.04 -1.28
CA ALA A 189 9.43 -26.32 -1.14
C ALA A 189 9.27 -26.91 0.28
N SER A 190 9.36 -26.06 1.31
CA SER A 190 9.09 -26.49 2.70
C SER A 190 7.64 -26.95 2.84
N PHE A 191 6.68 -26.20 2.28
CA PHE A 191 5.25 -26.55 2.33
C PHE A 191 4.94 -27.86 1.61
N ARG A 192 5.45 -28.05 0.39
CA ARG A 192 5.24 -29.27 -0.41
C ARG A 192 5.83 -30.50 0.27
N LYS A 193 6.99 -30.35 0.92
CA LYS A 193 7.66 -31.44 1.65
C LYS A 193 6.91 -31.83 2.92
N GLU A 194 6.41 -30.86 3.69
CA GLU A 194 5.86 -31.10 5.03
C GLU A 194 4.36 -31.39 5.04
N TYR A 195 3.59 -30.78 4.12
CA TYR A 195 2.13 -30.75 4.23
C TYR A 195 1.41 -31.25 2.97
N ASP A 196 1.88 -30.90 1.77
CA ASP A 196 1.17 -31.20 0.53
C ASP A 196 2.11 -31.56 -0.64
N PRO A 197 2.47 -32.85 -0.80
CA PRO A 197 3.34 -33.31 -1.88
C PRO A 197 2.79 -33.11 -3.30
N GLU A 198 1.50 -32.81 -3.46
CA GLU A 198 0.86 -32.56 -4.75
C GLU A 198 0.74 -31.06 -5.06
N ALA A 199 1.16 -30.17 -4.16
CA ALA A 199 1.07 -28.72 -4.33
C ALA A 199 1.89 -28.20 -5.52
N GLN A 200 1.40 -27.18 -6.23
CA GLN A 200 2.08 -26.55 -7.36
C GLN A 200 2.32 -25.06 -7.10
N LEU A 201 3.41 -24.52 -7.64
CA LEU A 201 3.73 -23.08 -7.59
C LEU A 201 3.70 -22.48 -8.99
N PHE A 202 2.90 -21.44 -9.18
CA PHE A 202 2.82 -20.68 -10.42
C PHE A 202 3.49 -19.31 -10.23
N LEU A 203 4.55 -19.07 -10.99
CA LEU A 203 5.25 -17.78 -11.07
C LEU A 203 4.85 -17.12 -12.39
N VAL A 204 3.80 -16.30 -12.34
CA VAL A 204 3.14 -15.75 -13.52
C VAL A 204 3.65 -14.35 -13.82
N GLY A 205 4.37 -14.19 -14.93
CA GLY A 205 4.86 -12.91 -15.37
C GLY A 205 6.11 -12.99 -16.23
N SER A 206 6.48 -11.86 -16.84
CA SER A 206 7.60 -11.81 -17.79
C SER A 206 8.92 -12.32 -17.17
N LEU A 207 9.67 -13.09 -17.95
CA LEU A 207 10.99 -13.58 -17.58
C LEU A 207 12.06 -12.55 -17.98
N PRO A 208 13.00 -12.20 -17.09
CA PRO A 208 14.01 -11.21 -17.37
C PRO A 208 15.07 -11.80 -18.29
N LYS A 209 15.79 -10.93 -18.99
CA LYS A 209 17.10 -11.28 -19.53
C LYS A 209 18.11 -11.31 -18.37
N GLY A 210 19.10 -12.20 -18.41
CA GLY A 210 20.14 -12.32 -17.38
C GLY A 210 20.03 -13.56 -16.51
N ASN A 211 20.82 -13.60 -15.44
CA ASN A 211 21.10 -14.84 -14.70
C ASN A 211 20.08 -15.18 -13.61
N TYR A 212 19.17 -14.26 -13.27
CA TYR A 212 18.22 -14.48 -12.17
C TYR A 212 17.28 -15.65 -12.46
N TYR A 213 16.59 -15.66 -13.60
CA TYR A 213 15.69 -16.77 -13.96
C TYR A 213 16.40 -18.14 -14.02
N PRO A 214 17.54 -18.29 -14.72
CA PRO A 214 18.34 -19.52 -14.65
C PRO A 214 18.71 -19.93 -13.22
N SER A 215 19.11 -18.98 -12.37
CA SER A 215 19.46 -19.28 -10.97
C SER A 215 18.27 -19.78 -10.14
N LEU A 216 17.05 -19.34 -10.45
CA LEU A 216 15.83 -19.83 -9.79
C LEU A 216 15.48 -21.25 -10.23
N MET A 217 15.67 -21.59 -11.51
CA MET A 217 15.49 -22.96 -12.00
C MET A 217 16.47 -23.92 -11.32
N GLU A 218 17.76 -23.57 -11.29
CA GLU A 218 18.78 -24.36 -10.58
C GLU A 218 18.46 -24.47 -9.08
N TYR A 219 17.93 -23.39 -8.48
CA TYR A 219 17.53 -23.42 -7.08
C TYR A 219 16.35 -24.35 -6.83
N ALA A 220 15.33 -24.34 -7.69
CA ALA A 220 14.19 -25.28 -7.61
C ALA A 220 14.64 -26.73 -7.78
N GLU A 221 15.61 -27.01 -8.66
CA GLU A 221 16.24 -28.34 -8.81
C GLU A 221 16.95 -28.77 -7.54
N ARG A 222 17.79 -27.90 -6.95
CA ARG A 222 18.50 -28.19 -5.68
C ARG A 222 17.54 -28.47 -4.53
N LEU A 223 16.38 -27.83 -4.51
CA LEU A 223 15.33 -28.05 -3.51
C LEU A 223 14.44 -29.26 -3.83
N GLY A 224 14.60 -29.89 -4.99
CA GLY A 224 13.83 -31.08 -5.41
C GLY A 224 12.38 -30.79 -5.76
N VAL A 225 12.06 -29.57 -6.23
CA VAL A 225 10.69 -29.13 -6.57
C VAL A 225 10.56 -28.59 -7.99
N ALA A 226 11.57 -28.78 -8.85
CA ALA A 226 11.57 -28.28 -10.22
C ALA A 226 10.38 -28.80 -11.06
N ASP A 227 9.85 -29.99 -10.75
CA ASP A 227 8.66 -30.58 -11.37
C ASP A 227 7.35 -29.85 -11.01
N ALA A 228 7.38 -29.00 -9.98
CA ALA A 228 6.20 -28.37 -9.41
C ALA A 228 6.26 -26.83 -9.39
N VAL A 229 7.34 -26.22 -9.88
CA VAL A 229 7.47 -24.77 -10.06
C VAL A 229 7.29 -24.42 -11.54
N ILE A 230 6.18 -23.76 -11.87
CA ILE A 230 5.81 -23.39 -13.23
C ILE A 230 6.10 -21.90 -13.44
N PHE A 231 7.09 -21.62 -14.28
CA PHE A 231 7.36 -20.28 -14.80
C PHE A 231 6.61 -20.09 -16.11
N THR A 232 5.54 -19.31 -16.11
CA THR A 232 4.67 -19.18 -17.30
C THR A 232 5.23 -18.23 -18.34
N GLY A 233 6.08 -17.28 -17.91
CA GLY A 233 6.40 -16.12 -18.73
C GLY A 233 5.22 -15.17 -18.89
N HIS A 234 5.23 -14.39 -19.97
CA HIS A 234 4.10 -13.53 -20.30
C HIS A 234 2.95 -14.41 -20.81
N VAL A 235 1.76 -14.19 -20.25
CA VAL A 235 0.53 -14.94 -20.55
C VAL A 235 -0.52 -13.99 -21.08
N THR A 236 -1.54 -14.51 -21.77
CA THR A 236 -2.70 -13.71 -22.14
C THR A 236 -3.48 -13.28 -20.90
N TYR A 237 -4.36 -12.32 -21.08
CA TYR A 237 -5.18 -11.82 -19.98
C TYR A 237 -6.14 -12.92 -19.45
N GLU A 238 -6.71 -13.73 -20.34
CA GLU A 238 -7.60 -14.85 -20.03
C GLU A 238 -6.88 -15.95 -19.24
N GLU A 239 -5.63 -16.26 -19.61
CA GLU A 239 -4.75 -17.16 -18.85
C GLU A 239 -4.43 -16.58 -17.47
N TYR A 240 -4.12 -15.28 -17.39
CA TYR A 240 -3.85 -14.57 -16.15
C TYR A 240 -5.02 -14.68 -15.16
N MET A 241 -6.26 -14.50 -15.63
CA MET A 241 -7.47 -14.70 -14.82
C MET A 241 -7.63 -16.16 -14.37
N ALA A 242 -7.31 -17.12 -15.25
CA ALA A 242 -7.40 -18.53 -14.92
C ALA A 242 -6.47 -18.90 -13.76
N TYR A 243 -5.25 -18.36 -13.72
CA TYR A 243 -4.31 -18.61 -12.62
C TYR A 243 -4.80 -18.10 -11.26
N TYR A 244 -5.44 -16.93 -11.20
CA TYR A 244 -6.07 -16.47 -9.96
C TYR A 244 -7.24 -17.35 -9.55
N LYS A 245 -8.11 -17.75 -10.48
CA LYS A 245 -9.29 -18.59 -10.18
C LYS A 245 -8.94 -19.98 -9.65
N ILE A 246 -7.78 -20.52 -10.00
CA ILE A 246 -7.31 -21.81 -9.49
C ILE A 246 -6.42 -21.70 -8.25
N ALA A 247 -6.02 -20.49 -7.85
CA ALA A 247 -5.09 -20.29 -6.75
C ALA A 247 -5.78 -20.50 -5.40
N ASP A 248 -5.12 -21.26 -4.52
CA ASP A 248 -5.56 -21.46 -3.14
C ASP A 248 -4.88 -20.50 -2.16
N ILE A 249 -3.68 -20.02 -2.50
CA ILE A 249 -2.86 -19.06 -1.74
C ILE A 249 -2.13 -18.12 -2.71
N PHE A 250 -2.10 -16.83 -2.39
CA PHE A 250 -1.21 -15.86 -3.02
C PHE A 250 -0.01 -15.60 -2.10
N LEU A 251 1.21 -15.85 -2.59
CA LEU A 251 2.43 -15.77 -1.78
C LEU A 251 3.40 -14.71 -2.32
N CYS A 252 3.54 -13.59 -1.60
CA CYS A 252 4.38 -12.46 -1.99
C CYS A 252 5.56 -12.25 -1.05
N MET A 253 6.78 -12.57 -1.48
CA MET A 253 8.00 -12.37 -0.68
C MET A 253 8.85 -11.16 -1.13
N SER A 254 8.26 -10.27 -1.93
CA SER A 254 8.94 -9.09 -2.46
C SER A 254 9.61 -8.25 -1.37
N GLU A 255 10.85 -7.83 -1.61
CA GLU A 255 11.57 -6.87 -0.75
C GLU A 255 11.30 -5.41 -1.14
N HIS A 256 10.77 -5.18 -2.34
CA HIS A 256 10.42 -3.84 -2.76
C HIS A 256 9.20 -3.85 -3.70
N GLU A 257 8.12 -3.26 -3.19
CA GLU A 257 6.88 -2.91 -3.89
C GLU A 257 6.51 -1.44 -3.70
N GLY A 258 6.01 -0.80 -4.76
CA GLY A 258 5.49 0.57 -4.69
C GLY A 258 4.03 0.67 -4.26
N PHE A 259 3.20 -0.25 -4.75
CA PHE A 259 1.82 -0.49 -4.31
C PHE A 259 1.47 -1.98 -4.32
N CYS A 260 2.11 -2.80 -5.16
CA CYS A 260 1.79 -4.23 -5.28
C CYS A 260 0.32 -4.48 -5.69
N ILE A 261 -0.05 -4.03 -6.90
CA ILE A 261 -1.36 -4.31 -7.51
C ILE A 261 -1.78 -5.79 -7.38
N PRO A 262 -0.89 -6.78 -7.55
CA PRO A 262 -1.21 -8.19 -7.34
C PRO A 262 -1.93 -8.54 -6.03
N LEU A 263 -1.68 -7.80 -4.94
CA LEU A 263 -2.38 -8.06 -3.68
C LEU A 263 -3.87 -7.71 -3.80
N VAL A 264 -4.20 -6.64 -4.51
CA VAL A 264 -5.59 -6.23 -4.70
C VAL A 264 -6.30 -7.16 -5.69
N GLU A 265 -5.59 -7.63 -6.71
CA GLU A 265 -6.08 -8.68 -7.61
C GLU A 265 -6.37 -9.98 -6.84
N ALA A 266 -5.47 -10.41 -5.95
CA ALA A 266 -5.71 -11.57 -5.09
C ALA A 266 -6.94 -11.37 -4.17
N MET A 267 -7.15 -10.17 -3.64
CA MET A 267 -8.38 -9.85 -2.89
C MET A 267 -9.63 -9.99 -3.77
N TYR A 268 -9.61 -9.43 -5.00
CA TYR A 268 -10.72 -9.55 -5.94
C TYR A 268 -11.12 -11.01 -6.20
N PHE A 269 -10.12 -11.85 -6.46
CA PHE A 269 -10.34 -13.28 -6.72
C PHE A 269 -10.57 -14.12 -5.46
N HIS A 270 -10.71 -13.49 -4.28
CA HIS A 270 -10.92 -14.16 -3.00
C HIS A 270 -9.83 -15.22 -2.71
N VAL A 271 -8.57 -14.89 -3.02
CA VAL A 271 -7.40 -15.72 -2.74
C VAL A 271 -6.72 -15.20 -1.47
N PRO A 272 -6.53 -16.02 -0.41
CA PRO A 272 -5.89 -15.57 0.81
C PRO A 272 -4.41 -15.28 0.59
N ILE A 273 -3.94 -14.19 1.19
CA ILE A 273 -2.62 -13.63 0.94
C ILE A 273 -1.68 -13.88 2.12
N ILE A 274 -0.47 -14.35 1.81
CA ILE A 274 0.70 -14.24 2.70
C ILE A 274 1.70 -13.32 2.02
N ALA A 275 2.13 -12.27 2.71
CA ALA A 275 3.09 -11.31 2.17
C ALA A 275 4.18 -10.90 3.17
N TYR A 276 5.37 -10.58 2.66
CA TYR A 276 6.49 -10.07 3.47
C TYR A 276 6.31 -8.59 3.84
N ASN A 277 6.63 -8.23 5.08
CA ASN A 277 6.55 -6.87 5.61
C ASN A 277 7.65 -5.96 5.04
N ALA A 278 7.47 -5.52 3.79
CA ALA A 278 8.41 -4.62 3.12
C ALA A 278 7.69 -3.50 2.36
N THR A 279 8.29 -2.31 2.40
CA THR A 279 7.89 -1.12 1.64
C THR A 279 6.38 -0.84 1.73
N ALA A 280 5.66 -0.76 0.61
CA ALA A 280 4.23 -0.47 0.56
C ALA A 280 3.32 -1.67 0.82
N VAL A 281 3.85 -2.91 0.91
CA VAL A 281 3.03 -4.11 1.10
C VAL A 281 2.09 -4.02 2.31
N PRO A 282 2.55 -3.56 3.50
CA PRO A 282 1.67 -3.42 4.67
C PRO A 282 0.56 -2.40 4.46
N ASP A 283 0.87 -1.29 3.79
CA ASP A 283 -0.11 -0.22 3.50
C ASP A 283 -1.17 -0.72 2.51
N THR A 284 -0.76 -1.49 1.51
CA THR A 284 -1.67 -2.09 0.52
C THR A 284 -2.61 -3.09 1.19
N LEU A 285 -2.08 -3.97 2.05
CA LEU A 285 -2.92 -4.89 2.81
C LEU A 285 -3.81 -4.18 3.83
N GLY A 286 -3.38 -3.04 4.38
CA GLY A 286 -4.20 -2.28 5.33
C GLY A 286 -4.62 -3.10 6.55
N GLY A 287 -3.80 -4.06 6.97
CA GLY A 287 -4.03 -4.94 8.11
C GLY A 287 -4.73 -6.27 7.81
N CYS A 288 -5.15 -6.55 6.56
CA CYS A 288 -5.66 -7.87 6.17
C CYS A 288 -4.55 -8.81 5.66
N GLY A 289 -4.91 -10.05 5.31
CA GLY A 289 -3.94 -11.07 4.92
C GLY A 289 -3.00 -11.45 6.07
N ILE A 290 -1.96 -12.21 5.75
CA ILE A 290 -0.90 -12.59 6.70
C ILE A 290 0.38 -11.85 6.34
N LEU A 291 0.84 -11.00 7.26
CA LEU A 291 2.07 -10.24 7.10
C LEU A 291 3.21 -10.90 7.88
N VAL A 292 4.21 -11.43 7.18
CA VAL A 292 5.38 -12.07 7.80
C VAL A 292 6.55 -11.09 7.90
N ASN A 293 7.26 -11.12 9.04
CA ASN A 293 8.43 -10.28 9.29
C ASN A 293 9.75 -11.01 9.03
N GLU A 294 9.70 -12.33 8.87
CA GLU A 294 10.85 -13.18 8.57
C GLU A 294 10.47 -14.09 7.41
N LYS A 295 11.43 -14.35 6.52
CA LYS A 295 11.24 -15.20 5.34
C LYS A 295 11.67 -16.65 5.59
N THR A 296 11.58 -17.11 6.84
CA THR A 296 11.98 -18.46 7.22
C THR A 296 11.03 -19.46 6.55
N PRO A 297 11.50 -20.35 5.64
CA PRO A 297 10.63 -21.17 4.80
C PRO A 297 9.61 -22.02 5.58
N GLY A 298 10.04 -22.65 6.68
CA GLY A 298 9.15 -23.47 7.52
C GLY A 298 8.08 -22.66 8.25
N VAL A 299 8.35 -21.40 8.61
CA VAL A 299 7.36 -20.51 9.24
C VAL A 299 6.29 -20.14 8.22
N VAL A 300 6.71 -19.76 7.01
CA VAL A 300 5.78 -19.44 5.91
C VAL A 300 4.96 -20.66 5.52
N ALA A 301 5.59 -21.84 5.38
CA ALA A 301 4.91 -23.09 5.08
C ALA A 301 3.86 -23.48 6.12
N LYS A 302 4.13 -23.24 7.41
CA LYS A 302 3.15 -23.47 8.47
C LYS A 302 1.92 -22.57 8.32
N GLU A 303 2.11 -21.29 7.99
CA GLU A 303 0.99 -20.39 7.72
C GLU A 303 0.22 -20.80 6.45
N MET A 304 0.92 -21.24 5.40
CA MET A 304 0.28 -21.81 4.21
C MET A 304 -0.61 -23.00 4.60
N ASN A 305 -0.07 -23.97 5.35
CA ASN A 305 -0.85 -25.11 5.81
C ASN A 305 -2.03 -24.71 6.68
N ARG A 306 -1.87 -23.71 7.56
CA ARG A 306 -2.97 -23.22 8.39
C ARG A 306 -4.09 -22.62 7.55
N ILE A 307 -3.77 -21.86 6.50
CA ILE A 307 -4.76 -21.33 5.55
C ILE A 307 -5.51 -22.44 4.80
N ILE A 308 -4.86 -23.58 4.51
CA ILE A 308 -5.50 -24.71 3.82
C ILE A 308 -6.32 -25.59 4.76
N SER A 309 -5.83 -25.83 5.98
CA SER A 309 -6.41 -26.82 6.90
C SER A 309 -7.40 -26.24 7.91
N ASP A 310 -7.33 -24.95 8.23
CA ASP A 310 -8.24 -24.27 9.16
C ASP A 310 -9.19 -23.33 8.38
N MET A 311 -10.41 -23.84 8.13
CA MET A 311 -11.42 -23.12 7.36
C MET A 311 -11.90 -21.83 8.03
N ASP A 312 -11.94 -21.77 9.36
CA ASP A 312 -12.35 -20.56 10.09
C ASP A 312 -11.26 -19.49 10.07
N TYR A 313 -9.98 -19.90 10.14
CA TYR A 313 -8.85 -19.01 9.90
C TYR A 313 -8.86 -18.46 8.48
N ARG A 314 -9.03 -19.33 7.47
CA ARG A 314 -9.15 -18.91 6.07
C ARG A 314 -10.30 -17.92 5.85
N LYS A 315 -11.48 -18.22 6.40
CA LYS A 315 -12.67 -17.37 6.25
C LYS A 315 -12.47 -15.98 6.85
N ARG A 316 -11.79 -15.88 8.00
CA ARG A 316 -11.45 -14.58 8.61
C ARG A 316 -10.54 -13.75 7.72
N ILE A 317 -9.48 -14.37 7.18
CA ILE A 317 -8.54 -13.71 6.27
C ILE A 317 -9.28 -13.16 5.04
N LEU A 318 -10.13 -13.98 4.43
CA LEU A 318 -10.89 -13.59 3.24
C LEU A 318 -11.87 -12.45 3.55
N ASN A 319 -12.63 -12.53 4.65
CA ASN A 319 -13.55 -11.46 5.03
C ASN A 319 -12.83 -10.12 5.26
N ASP A 320 -11.65 -10.13 5.89
CA ASP A 320 -10.87 -8.91 6.08
C ASP A 320 -10.29 -8.38 4.75
N GLN A 321 -9.95 -9.28 3.82
CA GLN A 321 -9.54 -8.93 2.46
C GLN A 321 -10.68 -8.33 1.64
N ASP A 322 -11.90 -8.84 1.77
CA ASP A 322 -13.09 -8.30 1.07
C ASP A 322 -13.38 -6.87 1.55
N ILE A 323 -13.36 -6.64 2.87
CA ILE A 323 -13.49 -5.28 3.45
C ILE A 323 -12.38 -4.36 2.95
N ARG A 324 -11.14 -4.86 2.84
CA ARG A 324 -10.02 -4.07 2.33
C ARG A 324 -10.22 -3.74 0.85
N TYR A 325 -10.63 -4.70 0.04
CA TYR A 325 -10.91 -4.54 -1.37
C TYR A 325 -11.99 -3.50 -1.59
N ASP A 326 -13.13 -3.60 -0.89
CA ASP A 326 -14.23 -2.64 -0.96
C ASP A 326 -13.75 -1.22 -0.67
N ARG A 327 -12.89 -1.03 0.34
CA ARG A 327 -12.33 0.29 0.65
C ARG A 327 -11.38 0.84 -0.41
N ILE A 328 -10.75 -0.02 -1.22
CA ILE A 328 -9.89 0.40 -2.33
C ILE A 328 -10.75 0.70 -3.55
N SER A 329 -11.68 -0.20 -3.90
CA SER A 329 -12.54 -0.10 -5.07
C SER A 329 -13.63 0.97 -4.93
N SER A 330 -14.11 1.26 -3.72
CA SER A 330 -15.10 2.32 -3.46
C SER A 330 -14.51 3.73 -3.47
N GLN A 331 -13.19 3.88 -3.67
CA GLN A 331 -12.60 5.21 -3.78
C GLN A 331 -13.14 5.86 -5.04
N ASN A 332 -13.74 7.04 -4.90
CA ASN A 332 -14.22 7.81 -6.03
C ASN A 332 -13.00 8.37 -6.80
N LEU A 333 -12.47 7.53 -7.69
CA LEU A 333 -11.32 7.81 -8.53
C LEU A 333 -11.53 9.10 -9.29
N ASP A 334 -12.68 9.25 -9.94
CA ASP A 334 -13.00 10.42 -10.77
C ASP A 334 -12.95 11.71 -9.96
N SER A 335 -13.61 11.79 -8.80
CA SER A 335 -13.59 13.00 -7.97
C SER A 335 -12.20 13.33 -7.40
N THR A 336 -11.43 12.29 -7.03
CA THR A 336 -10.09 12.48 -6.46
C THR A 336 -9.11 12.92 -7.53
N TYR A 337 -9.19 12.28 -8.71
CA TYR A 337 -8.39 12.62 -9.87
C TYR A 337 -8.76 14.02 -10.37
N GLU A 338 -10.04 14.35 -10.44
CA GLU A 338 -10.52 15.67 -10.82
C GLU A 338 -10.00 16.76 -9.89
N HIS A 339 -10.10 16.57 -8.58
CA HIS A 339 -9.55 17.53 -7.63
C HIS A 339 -8.04 17.74 -7.81
N VAL A 340 -7.26 16.66 -7.87
CA VAL A 340 -5.80 16.73 -7.97
C VAL A 340 -5.36 17.28 -9.31
N PHE A 341 -5.94 16.82 -10.41
CA PHE A 341 -5.57 17.27 -11.74
C PHE A 341 -5.99 18.70 -12.02
N ASN A 342 -7.18 19.15 -11.56
CA ASN A 342 -7.54 20.57 -11.66
C ASN A 342 -6.57 21.44 -10.85
N THR A 343 -6.18 21.02 -9.64
CA THR A 343 -5.17 21.74 -8.84
C THR A 343 -3.84 21.87 -9.59
N ILE A 344 -3.38 20.78 -10.21
CA ILE A 344 -2.15 20.75 -11.01
C ILE A 344 -2.27 21.63 -12.25
N ILE A 345 -3.38 21.52 -12.98
CA ILE A 345 -3.59 22.19 -14.28
C ILE A 345 -3.79 23.69 -14.07
N ASP A 346 -4.73 24.09 -13.21
CA ASP A 346 -5.17 25.48 -13.05
C ASP A 346 -4.21 26.28 -12.15
N GLY A 347 -3.37 25.61 -11.36
CA GLY A 347 -2.38 26.28 -10.51
C GLY A 347 -2.97 27.10 -9.35
N CYS A 348 -4.25 26.91 -9.01
CA CYS A 348 -4.88 27.53 -7.85
C CYS A 348 -4.30 26.98 -6.53
N GLY A 349 -3.17 27.55 -6.11
CA GLY A 349 -2.81 27.64 -4.71
C GLY A 349 -3.55 28.80 -4.04
N GLU A 350 -3.77 28.71 -2.73
CA GLU A 350 -4.38 29.75 -1.87
C GLU A 350 -5.91 29.79 -1.79
N ASN A 351 -6.50 28.61 -1.62
CA ASN A 351 -7.41 28.41 -0.50
C ASN A 351 -7.14 27.01 0.02
N SER A 352 -6.11 26.87 0.85
CA SER A 352 -5.95 25.67 1.66
C SER A 352 -7.03 25.66 2.75
N VAL A 353 -8.28 25.49 2.33
CA VAL A 353 -9.13 24.62 3.09
C VAL A 353 -8.44 23.26 2.91
N TYR A 354 -7.95 22.67 4.00
CA TYR A 354 -8.30 21.26 4.22
C TYR A 354 -9.84 21.22 4.18
N GLY A 355 -10.40 21.32 2.98
CA GLY A 355 -11.82 21.20 2.73
C GLY A 355 -12.03 19.72 2.84
N ASN A 356 -12.53 19.28 3.98
CA ASN A 356 -13.94 18.95 3.99
C ASN A 356 -14.35 18.34 2.64
N THR A 357 -13.85 17.14 2.35
CA THR A 357 -14.84 16.08 2.39
C THR A 357 -15.42 16.09 3.80
N ARG A 358 -16.41 16.98 4.00
CA ARG A 358 -17.69 16.49 4.44
C ARG A 358 -17.89 15.28 3.54
N ASN A 359 -17.58 14.10 4.07
CA ASN A 359 -18.43 12.99 3.74
C ASN A 359 -19.82 13.58 3.97
N ASP A 360 -20.57 13.79 2.90
CA ASP A 360 -22.01 13.67 2.99
C ASP A 360 -22.25 12.23 3.47
N TYR A 361 -22.03 12.01 4.77
CA TYR A 361 -22.93 11.23 5.55
C TYR A 361 -24.22 12.04 5.45
N THR A 362 -25.05 11.68 4.48
CA THR A 362 -26.47 11.90 4.62
C THR A 362 -26.84 11.54 6.06
N THR A 363 -27.57 12.45 6.66
CA THR A 363 -28.07 12.45 8.02
C THR A 363 -28.71 11.12 8.40
N ASP A 364 -27.91 10.17 8.85
CA ASP A 364 -28.40 9.02 9.58
C ASP A 364 -28.19 9.35 11.05
N SER A 365 -29.25 9.83 11.68
CA SER A 365 -29.39 9.97 13.13
C SER A 365 -29.37 8.61 13.87
N GLU A 366 -28.64 7.61 13.35
CA GLU A 366 -28.56 6.24 13.85
C GLU A 366 -27.10 5.71 13.90
N ILE A 367 -26.08 6.60 13.97
CA ILE A 367 -24.63 6.25 13.95
C ILE A 367 -24.04 6.04 15.36
N PHE A 368 -24.83 5.64 16.34
CA PHE A 368 -24.32 5.26 17.66
C PHE A 368 -24.77 3.84 18.00
N ARG A 369 -23.84 2.89 18.05
CA ARG A 369 -24.03 1.70 18.89
C ARG A 369 -23.46 2.01 20.25
N GLU A 370 -24.31 1.97 21.27
CA GLU A 370 -23.83 1.79 22.63
C GLU A 370 -23.02 0.49 22.65
N VAL A 371 -21.71 0.61 22.82
CA VAL A 371 -20.88 -0.56 23.13
C VAL A 371 -20.92 -0.67 24.64
N ASP A 372 -21.60 -1.70 25.14
CA ASP A 372 -21.47 -2.11 26.54
C ASP A 372 -20.04 -2.60 26.74
N LEU A 373 -19.16 -1.66 27.04
CA LEU A 373 -17.81 -1.96 27.46
C LEU A 373 -17.87 -2.37 28.94
N PRO A 374 -17.05 -3.33 29.39
CA PRO A 374 -16.95 -3.71 30.80
C PRO A 374 -16.17 -2.64 31.58
N PHE A 375 -16.58 -1.38 31.48
CA PHE A 375 -16.07 -0.27 32.29
C PHE A 375 -17.02 0.07 33.45
N ALA A 376 -18.15 -0.64 33.59
CA ALA A 376 -19.05 -0.52 34.74
C ALA A 376 -18.32 -0.76 36.08
N ASP A 377 -17.23 -1.55 36.07
CA ASP A 377 -16.40 -1.83 37.25
C ASP A 377 -15.23 -0.83 37.44
N MET A 378 -15.03 0.15 36.55
CA MET A 378 -13.98 1.18 36.67
C MET A 378 -14.49 2.51 37.23
N GLN A 379 -15.64 2.50 37.92
CA GLN A 379 -16.02 3.63 38.77
C GLN A 379 -14.96 3.80 39.86
N SER A 380 -14.15 4.84 39.70
CA SER A 380 -13.12 5.27 40.66
C SER A 380 -11.99 4.27 40.89
N VAL A 381 -11.08 4.12 39.92
CA VAL A 381 -9.69 3.84 40.30
C VAL A 381 -9.15 5.14 40.92
N GLU A 382 -9.31 5.27 42.24
CA GLU A 382 -8.67 6.26 43.11
C GLU A 382 -8.99 7.74 42.84
N GLY A 383 -10.17 8.09 42.33
CA GLY A 383 -10.58 9.49 42.14
C GLY A 383 -9.78 10.26 41.08
N ARG A 384 -8.99 9.55 40.25
CA ARG A 384 -8.21 10.11 39.14
C ARG A 384 -9.06 10.20 37.87
N GLN A 385 -8.80 11.20 37.03
CA GLN A 385 -9.46 11.34 35.73
C GLN A 385 -9.01 10.23 34.77
N ILE A 386 -9.89 9.74 33.89
CA ILE A 386 -9.58 8.74 32.87
C ILE A 386 -9.43 9.45 31.52
N ILE A 387 -8.35 9.15 30.79
CA ILE A 387 -8.09 9.67 29.44
C ILE A 387 -8.01 8.51 28.48
N VAL A 388 -8.91 8.48 27.49
CA VAL A 388 -8.83 7.52 26.38
C VAL A 388 -8.16 8.17 25.19
N TYR A 389 -6.98 7.66 24.85
CA TYR A 389 -6.22 8.05 23.68
C TYR A 389 -6.65 7.24 22.45
N GLY A 390 -7.04 7.93 21.39
CA GLY A 390 -7.07 7.42 20.03
C GLY A 390 -5.91 8.01 19.22
N ALA A 391 -4.93 7.18 18.83
CA ALA A 391 -3.93 7.59 17.85
C ALA A 391 -4.59 7.69 16.47
N GLY A 392 -4.51 8.85 15.84
CA GLY A 392 -4.53 8.91 14.38
C GLY A 392 -3.35 9.73 13.90
N ALA A 393 -2.61 9.19 12.94
CA ALA A 393 -1.54 9.91 12.29
C ALA A 393 -2.12 10.99 11.38
N TRP A 394 -1.99 12.26 11.76
CA TRP A 394 -2.26 13.40 10.89
C TRP A 394 -0.92 14.04 10.49
N GLY A 395 -0.27 13.46 9.47
CA GLY A 395 1.11 13.82 9.11
C GLY A 395 2.13 13.32 10.14
N SER A 396 3.22 14.08 10.38
CA SER A 396 4.31 13.76 11.30
C SER A 396 4.06 14.15 12.76
N ARG A 397 2.83 14.55 13.11
CA ARG A 397 2.47 15.01 14.46
C ARG A 397 1.51 14.02 15.13
N VAL A 398 1.85 13.63 16.35
CA VAL A 398 1.00 12.85 17.25
C VAL A 398 0.05 13.82 17.96
N TYR A 399 -1.24 13.48 18.10
CA TYR A 399 -2.21 14.24 18.88
C TYR A 399 -2.92 13.31 19.87
N ILE A 400 -3.35 13.86 21.00
CA ILE A 400 -4.05 13.15 22.07
C ILE A 400 -5.48 13.65 22.12
N GLN A 401 -6.42 12.78 21.78
CA GLN A 401 -7.84 13.00 22.03
C GLN A 401 -8.13 12.66 23.49
N VAL A 402 -8.83 13.56 24.19
CA VAL A 402 -9.26 13.38 25.58
C VAL A 402 -10.77 13.39 25.60
N MET A 403 -11.37 12.29 26.05
CA MET A 403 -12.81 12.14 26.21
C MET A 403 -13.16 12.38 27.67
N ARG A 404 -14.09 13.30 27.94
CA ARG A 404 -14.53 13.62 29.31
C ARG A 404 -15.54 12.58 29.78
N SER A 405 -15.42 12.08 31.02
CA SER A 405 -16.48 11.30 31.64
C SER A 405 -17.71 12.20 31.84
N LEU A 406 -18.84 11.84 31.21
CA LEU A 406 -20.09 12.62 31.21
C LEU A 406 -20.96 12.37 32.45
N GLY A 407 -20.41 11.79 33.53
CA GLY A 407 -21.17 11.53 34.76
C GLY A 407 -22.27 10.46 34.63
N THR A 408 -22.35 9.78 33.49
CA THR A 408 -23.14 8.56 33.28
C THR A 408 -22.17 7.38 33.10
N GLU A 409 -22.60 6.19 33.48
CA GLU A 409 -21.79 4.96 33.63
C GLU A 409 -21.19 4.40 32.32
N LYS A 410 -21.08 5.20 31.26
CA LYS A 410 -20.66 4.77 29.93
C LYS A 410 -19.58 5.69 29.37
N LEU A 411 -18.57 5.07 28.76
CA LEU A 411 -17.48 5.74 28.07
C LEU A 411 -17.74 5.61 26.56
N ALA A 412 -18.11 6.70 25.90
CA ALA A 412 -18.39 6.69 24.47
C ALA A 412 -17.07 6.59 23.69
N ILE A 413 -16.81 5.47 23.02
CA ILE A 413 -15.68 5.35 22.09
C ILE A 413 -16.19 5.60 20.68
N CYS A 414 -15.57 6.55 19.99
CA CYS A 414 -15.94 6.91 18.63
C CYS A 414 -15.32 5.92 17.63
N ASP A 415 -16.12 5.01 17.07
CA ASP A 415 -15.62 3.90 16.24
C ASP A 415 -15.46 4.27 14.75
N ARG A 416 -15.94 5.46 14.33
CA ARG A 416 -15.98 5.85 12.91
C ARG A 416 -15.57 7.28 12.58
N VAL A 417 -15.16 8.08 13.57
CA VAL A 417 -14.66 9.41 13.26
C VAL A 417 -13.14 9.42 13.41
N LYS A 418 -12.46 9.88 12.35
CA LYS A 418 -11.00 10.01 12.30
C LYS A 418 -10.52 10.73 13.57
N ALA A 419 -9.44 10.26 14.19
CA ALA A 419 -8.76 11.05 15.21
C ALA A 419 -8.52 12.46 14.65
N GLY A 420 -9.07 13.49 15.30
CA GLY A 420 -9.10 14.85 14.78
C GLY A 420 -10.49 15.46 14.52
N SER A 421 -11.57 14.68 14.57
CA SER A 421 -12.92 15.23 14.55
C SER A 421 -13.34 15.76 15.92
N TYR A 422 -13.66 17.04 15.95
CA TYR A 422 -14.14 17.76 17.12
C TYR A 422 -15.68 17.66 17.18
N ASP A 423 -16.20 17.15 18.28
CA ASP A 423 -17.62 17.23 18.63
C ASP A 423 -17.72 17.91 20.00
N GLU A 424 -18.19 19.15 19.96
CA GLU A 424 -18.30 20.07 21.09
C GLU A 424 -19.45 19.67 22.04
N GLU A 425 -20.48 18.98 21.52
CA GLU A 425 -21.63 18.50 22.30
C GLU A 425 -21.29 17.25 23.14
N LEU A 426 -20.29 16.46 22.72
CA LEU A 426 -19.83 15.25 23.41
C LEU A 426 -18.63 15.47 24.35
N GLY A 427 -18.14 16.70 24.49
CA GLY A 427 -17.06 17.04 25.44
C GLY A 427 -15.68 16.49 25.09
N CYS A 428 -15.38 16.26 23.80
CA CYS A 428 -14.07 15.82 23.32
C CYS A 428 -13.11 17.00 23.14
N SER A 429 -11.88 16.90 23.66
CA SER A 429 -10.82 17.90 23.45
C SER A 429 -9.59 17.27 22.80
N ILE A 430 -8.93 17.99 21.90
CA ILE A 430 -7.68 17.56 21.25
C ILE A 430 -6.52 18.39 21.81
N TYR A 431 -5.45 17.71 22.20
CA TYR A 431 -4.23 18.32 22.70
C TYR A 431 -3.02 17.78 21.94
N SER A 432 -1.95 18.56 21.85
CA SER A 432 -0.64 17.96 21.58
C SER A 432 -0.23 17.03 22.74
N PRO A 433 0.70 16.08 22.53
CA PRO A 433 1.09 15.16 23.57
C PRO A 433 1.62 15.85 24.82
N ARG A 434 2.36 16.95 24.64
CA ARG A 434 2.91 17.73 25.74
C ARG A 434 1.83 18.48 26.52
N GLU A 435 0.89 19.12 25.82
CA GLU A 435 -0.23 19.82 26.46
C GLU A 435 -1.15 18.87 27.22
N ALA A 436 -1.40 17.68 26.67
CA ALA A 436 -2.19 16.65 27.35
C ALA A 436 -1.49 16.17 28.62
N TYR A 437 -0.19 15.88 28.54
CA TYR A 437 0.61 15.48 29.70
C TYR A 437 0.61 16.59 30.78
N ASP A 438 0.92 17.83 30.42
CA ASP A 438 1.01 18.93 31.39
C ASP A 438 -0.33 19.18 32.08
N LYS A 439 -1.46 18.93 31.38
CA LYS A 439 -2.82 19.10 31.92
C LYS A 439 -3.33 17.92 32.73
N TYR A 440 -2.85 16.70 32.44
CA TYR A 440 -3.44 15.47 32.97
C TYR A 440 -2.40 14.43 33.43
N LYS A 441 -1.24 14.88 33.90
CA LYS A 441 -0.17 14.03 34.42
C LYS A 441 -0.61 13.03 35.50
N ASP A 442 -1.64 13.37 36.27
CA ASP A 442 -2.17 12.55 37.38
C ASP A 442 -3.37 11.67 36.97
N ALA A 443 -3.70 11.62 35.66
CA ALA A 443 -4.79 10.81 35.12
C ALA A 443 -4.38 9.34 34.85
N ILE A 444 -5.38 8.48 34.68
CA ILE A 444 -5.20 7.14 34.13
C ILE A 444 -5.32 7.22 32.61
N TRP A 445 -4.27 6.80 31.92
CA TRP A 445 -4.13 6.85 30.47
C TRP A 445 -4.49 5.50 29.85
N ILE A 446 -5.62 5.43 29.15
CA ILE A 446 -6.06 4.27 28.37
C ILE A 446 -5.70 4.51 26.90
N ILE A 447 -4.78 3.71 26.37
CA ILE A 447 -4.26 3.83 24.99
C ILE A 447 -4.98 2.82 24.10
N SER A 448 -5.83 3.29 23.18
CA SER A 448 -6.59 2.44 22.26
C SER A 448 -5.73 1.99 21.06
N LEU A 449 -5.66 0.68 20.83
CA LEU A 449 -4.92 0.03 19.74
C LEU A 449 -5.65 0.23 18.40
N GLN A 450 -5.35 1.31 17.68
CA GLN A 450 -5.64 1.40 16.24
C GLN A 450 -4.45 1.03 15.35
N ASP A 451 -3.21 1.22 15.82
CA ASP A 451 -1.95 0.87 15.14
C ASP A 451 -0.92 0.37 16.18
N ARG A 452 -0.33 -0.81 15.97
CA ARG A 452 0.58 -1.46 16.94
C ARG A 452 1.92 -0.74 17.11
N ARG A 453 2.38 0.07 16.15
CA ARG A 453 3.70 0.74 16.24
C ARG A 453 3.66 2.02 17.09
N GLY A 454 2.65 2.87 16.90
CA GLY A 454 2.56 4.15 17.65
C GLY A 454 2.23 4.00 19.14
N VAL A 455 1.66 2.86 19.56
CA VAL A 455 1.22 2.62 20.94
C VAL A 455 2.38 2.47 21.92
N LEU A 456 3.44 1.74 21.55
CA LEU A 456 4.61 1.59 22.42
C LEU A 456 5.37 2.91 22.55
N ASP A 457 5.51 3.66 21.46
CA ASP A 457 6.23 4.95 21.46
C ASP A 457 5.56 5.95 22.42
N VAL A 458 4.23 6.00 22.45
CA VAL A 458 3.48 6.90 23.34
C VAL A 458 3.52 6.42 24.80
N ALA A 459 3.36 5.12 25.04
CA ALA A 459 3.46 4.56 26.40
C ALA A 459 4.87 4.80 26.99
N MET A 460 5.91 4.62 26.18
CA MET A 460 7.30 4.91 26.55
C MET A 460 7.50 6.41 26.79
N MET A 461 6.98 7.27 25.91
CA MET A 461 7.06 8.73 26.06
C MET A 461 6.39 9.23 27.36
N LEU A 462 5.21 8.73 27.71
CA LEU A 462 4.53 9.09 28.96
C LEU A 462 5.33 8.64 30.19
N ARG A 463 5.89 7.43 30.16
CA ARG A 463 6.77 6.92 31.21
C ARG A 463 8.06 7.75 31.32
N ASP A 464 8.67 8.15 30.21
CA ASP A 464 9.86 9.01 30.19
C ASP A 464 9.55 10.42 30.73
N TRP A 465 8.30 10.87 30.58
CA TRP A 465 7.80 12.09 31.21
C TRP A 465 7.36 11.88 32.67
N GLY A 466 7.51 10.68 33.23
CA GLY A 466 7.28 10.40 34.65
C GLY A 466 5.83 10.06 35.00
N VAL A 467 4.99 9.68 34.03
CA VAL A 467 3.71 9.02 34.33
C VAL A 467 4.00 7.62 34.87
N ASP A 468 3.37 7.29 36.00
CA ASP A 468 3.50 5.97 36.62
C ASP A 468 3.00 4.89 35.66
N SER A 469 3.74 3.78 35.56
CA SER A 469 3.37 2.64 34.72
C SER A 469 2.02 2.05 35.15
N ASP A 470 1.71 2.12 36.45
CA ASP A 470 0.42 1.67 36.98
C ASP A 470 -0.75 2.58 36.58
N SER A 471 -0.47 3.76 36.01
CA SER A 471 -1.46 4.69 35.47
C SER A 471 -1.60 4.61 33.94
N ILE A 472 -0.88 3.71 33.27
CA ILE A 472 -0.98 3.47 31.83
C ILE A 472 -1.66 2.12 31.59
N ARG A 473 -2.67 2.09 30.73
CA ARG A 473 -3.41 0.89 30.31
C ARG A 473 -3.49 0.84 28.80
N ILE A 474 -3.32 -0.33 28.20
CA ILE A 474 -3.42 -0.53 26.76
C ILE A 474 -4.73 -1.26 26.46
N TYR A 475 -5.62 -0.62 25.71
CA TYR A 475 -6.87 -1.20 25.27
C TYR A 475 -6.73 -1.77 23.85
N ASP A 476 -6.90 -3.08 23.71
CA ASP A 476 -6.97 -3.76 22.42
C ASP A 476 -8.39 -3.80 21.87
N LYS A 477 -8.68 -2.93 20.91
CA LYS A 477 -10.00 -2.85 20.28
C LYS A 477 -10.40 -4.13 19.52
N PHE A 478 -9.42 -4.93 19.08
CA PHE A 478 -9.69 -6.14 18.29
C PHE A 478 -10.02 -7.35 19.19
N SER A 479 -9.46 -7.39 20.40
CA SER A 479 -9.74 -8.44 21.39
C SER A 479 -10.67 -8.00 22.51
N ASN A 480 -11.01 -6.71 22.59
CA ASN A 480 -11.79 -6.08 23.66
C ASN A 480 -11.18 -6.31 25.06
N ILE A 481 -9.85 -6.25 25.16
CA ILE A 481 -9.08 -6.51 26.40
C ILE A 481 -8.28 -5.26 26.77
N VAL A 482 -8.28 -4.88 28.05
CA VAL A 482 -7.39 -3.86 28.63
C VAL A 482 -6.22 -4.57 29.33
N ARG A 483 -4.98 -4.16 29.05
CA ARG A 483 -3.75 -4.67 29.65
C ARG A 483 -2.99 -3.62 30.42
#